data_AF-A0A528G5Y7-F1
#
_entry.id   AF-A0A528G5Y7-F1
#
_cell.length_a   1.000
_cell.length_b   1.000
_cell.length_c   1.000
_cell.angle_alpha   90.00
_cell.angle_beta   90.00
_cell.angle_gamma   90.00
#
_symmetry.space_group_name_H-M   'P 1'
#
loop_
_entity.id
_entity.type
_entity.pdbx_description
1 polymer ?
#
loop_
_entity_poly.entity_id
_entity_poly.type
_entity_poly.pdbx_seq_one_letter_code
_entity_poly.pdbx_strand_id
1 'polypeptide(L)'
;DVLSTLKESNVPMALVHDEYGHFEGIVTPADILEAITGVFRADLDAGDEENAVKREDGSWLLAGYMQADEMADVLGIDLPENRDYETVAGYVLAHLHHLPTT
;
A
#
# COMPACT_ATOMS: atom_id res chain seq x y z
N ASP A 1 14.89 -13.09 -13.45
CA ASP A 1 16.10 -12.30 -13.74
C ASP A 1 16.45 -11.26 -12.70
N VAL A 2 15.67 -10.20 -12.48
CA VAL A 2 16.06 -9.10 -11.56
C VAL A 2 16.51 -9.58 -10.17
N LEU A 3 15.73 -10.44 -9.51
CA LEU A 3 16.08 -10.97 -8.19
C LEU A 3 17.36 -11.83 -8.21
N SER A 4 17.57 -12.61 -9.27
CA SER A 4 18.79 -13.42 -9.42
C SER A 4 20.01 -12.52 -9.62
N THR A 5 19.89 -11.50 -10.46
CA THR A 5 20.93 -10.49 -10.70
C THR A 5 21.31 -9.75 -9.42
N LEU A 6 20.31 -9.32 -8.62
CA LEU A 6 20.54 -8.66 -7.33
C LEU A 6 21.20 -9.60 -6.30
N LYS A 7 20.93 -10.91 -6.35
CA LYS A 7 21.55 -11.90 -5.44
C LYS A 7 23.00 -12.21 -5.79
N GLU A 8 23.33 -12.18 -7.08
CA GLU A 8 24.66 -12.49 -7.59
C GLU A 8 25.59 -11.27 -7.60
N SER A 9 25.05 -10.06 -7.45
CA SER A 9 25.84 -8.83 -7.44
C SER A 9 26.56 -8.62 -6.10
N ASN A 10 27.79 -8.11 -6.18
CA ASN A 10 28.60 -7.83 -4.98
C ASN A 10 27.99 -6.72 -4.10
N VAL A 11 27.18 -5.85 -4.71
CA VAL A 11 26.28 -4.91 -4.03
C VAL A 11 24.86 -5.22 -4.52
N PRO A 12 23.94 -5.65 -3.66
CA PRO A 12 22.60 -6.08 -4.05
C PRO A 12 21.70 -4.87 -4.31
N MET A 13 21.96 -4.19 -5.42
CA MET A 13 21.32 -2.95 -5.83
C MET A 13 21.31 -2.86 -7.35
N ALA A 14 20.21 -2.37 -7.94
CA ALA A 14 20.08 -2.10 -9.36
C ALA A 14 19.73 -0.63 -9.61
N LEU A 15 20.31 -0.03 -10.63
CA LEU A 15 19.89 1.28 -11.15
C LEU A 15 18.83 1.06 -12.23
N VAL A 16 17.72 1.79 -12.12
CA VAL A 16 16.61 1.74 -13.07
C VAL A 16 16.72 2.92 -14.03
N HIS A 17 16.63 2.62 -15.32
CA HIS A 17 16.59 3.61 -16.37
C HIS A 17 15.38 3.37 -17.29
N ASP A 18 14.86 4.46 -17.86
CA ASP A 18 13.84 4.39 -18.91
C ASP A 18 14.43 4.02 -20.29
N GLU A 19 13.60 3.94 -21.32
CA GLU A 19 14.01 3.61 -22.70
C GLU A 19 14.87 4.71 -23.36
N TYR A 20 14.90 5.90 -22.78
CA TYR A 20 15.69 7.05 -23.22
C TYR A 20 17.00 7.19 -22.42
N GLY A 21 17.24 6.29 -21.46
CA GLY A 21 18.41 6.28 -20.59
C GLY A 21 18.32 7.25 -19.40
N HIS A 22 17.16 7.87 -19.17
CA HIS A 22 16.91 8.67 -17.98
C HIS A 22 16.96 7.80 -16.73
N PHE A 23 17.51 8.34 -15.65
CA PHE A 23 17.62 7.62 -14.38
C PHE A 23 16.33 7.79 -13.58
N GLU A 24 15.65 6.68 -13.32
CA GLU A 24 14.38 6.63 -12.58
C GLU A 24 14.59 6.36 -11.09
N GLY A 25 15.66 5.63 -10.72
CA GLY A 25 15.94 5.36 -9.33
C GLY A 25 16.70 4.07 -9.08
N ILE A 26 16.56 3.55 -7.87
CA ILE A 26 17.29 2.38 -7.38
C ILE A 26 16.28 1.33 -6.90
N VAL A 27 16.58 0.06 -7.16
CA VAL A 27 15.84 -1.09 -6.62
C VAL A 27 16.79 -2.00 -5.85
N THR A 28 16.31 -2.49 -4.71
CA THR A 28 16.99 -3.39 -3.79
C THR A 28 16.15 -4.67 -3.57
N PRO A 29 16.72 -5.72 -2.97
CA PRO A 29 15.95 -6.89 -2.57
C PRO A 29 14.81 -6.58 -1.58
N ALA A 30 14.92 -5.49 -0.80
CA ALA A 30 13.88 -5.09 0.14
C ALA A 30 12.60 -4.66 -0.58
N ASP A 31 12.73 -3.87 -1.66
CA ASP A 31 11.60 -3.44 -2.48
C ASP A 31 10.85 -4.64 -3.11
N ILE A 32 11.60 -5.67 -3.52
CA ILE A 32 11.00 -6.92 -4.04
C ILE A 32 10.27 -7.67 -2.93
N LEU A 33 10.83 -7.72 -1.73
CA LEU A 33 10.20 -8.37 -0.58
C LEU A 33 8.92 -7.64 -0.20
N GLU A 34 8.95 -6.32 -0.11
CA GLU A 34 7.80 -5.47 0.18
C GLU A 34 6.67 -5.66 -0.85
N ALA A 35 7.00 -5.76 -2.14
CA ALA A 35 6.00 -6.03 -3.17
C ALA A 35 5.29 -7.39 -2.99
N ILE A 36 5.93 -8.36 -2.31
CA ILE A 36 5.35 -9.68 -2.02
C ILE A 36 4.62 -9.68 -0.67
N THR A 37 5.19 -9.04 0.35
CA THR A 37 4.71 -9.13 1.74
C THR A 37 3.82 -7.97 2.16
N GLY A 38 3.78 -6.88 1.38
CA GLY A 38 3.30 -5.58 1.82
C GLY A 38 4.30 -4.85 2.72
N VAL A 39 3.89 -3.67 3.19
CA VAL A 39 4.70 -2.79 4.04
C VAL A 39 4.93 -3.43 5.41
N PHE A 40 6.19 -3.52 5.84
CA PHE A 40 6.50 -3.98 7.19
C PHE A 40 6.07 -2.92 8.21
N ARG A 41 5.30 -3.34 9.23
CA ARG A 41 4.88 -2.46 10.34
C ARG A 41 6.05 -1.80 11.10
N ALA A 42 7.27 -2.31 10.95
CA ALA A 42 8.47 -1.75 11.56
C ALA A 42 9.04 -0.53 10.80
N ASP A 43 8.64 -0.34 9.53
CA ASP A 43 9.05 0.80 8.70
C ASP A 43 8.06 1.98 8.80
N LEU A 44 6.94 1.80 9.53
CA LEU A 44 6.03 2.88 9.89
C LEU A 44 6.64 3.66 11.05
N ASP A 45 7.01 4.92 10.82
CA ASP A 45 7.55 5.79 11.87
C ASP A 45 6.46 6.05 12.92
N ALA A 46 6.84 6.29 14.18
CA ALA A 46 5.90 6.55 15.28
C ALA A 46 5.06 7.86 15.12
N GLY A 47 5.20 8.54 13.98
CA GLY A 47 4.45 9.73 13.58
C GLY A 47 3.68 9.56 12.25
N ASP A 48 3.73 8.40 11.60
CA ASP A 48 2.77 8.09 10.54
C ASP A 48 1.39 8.00 11.19
N GLU A 49 0.48 8.89 10.79
CA GLU A 49 -0.89 8.91 11.30
C GLU A 49 -1.46 7.50 11.22
N GLU A 50 -1.92 6.97 12.38
CA GLU A 50 -2.51 5.64 12.43
C GLU A 50 -3.60 5.56 11.35
N ASN A 51 -3.41 4.69 10.36
CA ASN A 51 -4.32 4.51 9.22
C ASN A 51 -5.76 4.17 9.68
N ALA A 52 -5.92 3.73 10.93
CA ALA A 52 -7.18 3.50 11.59
C ALA A 52 -7.15 3.96 13.06
N VAL A 53 -7.96 4.95 13.41
CA VAL A 53 -8.13 5.44 14.79
C VAL A 53 -9.56 5.17 15.26
N LYS A 54 -9.71 4.45 16.37
CA LYS A 54 -11.00 4.25 17.02
C LYS A 54 -11.33 5.45 17.91
N ARG A 55 -12.46 6.10 17.65
CA ARG A 55 -12.94 7.26 18.41
C ARG A 55 -13.68 6.83 19.68
N GLU A 56 -13.85 7.78 20.60
CA GLU A 56 -14.51 7.55 21.91
C GLU A 56 -15.95 7.03 21.77
N ASP A 57 -16.64 7.42 20.70
CA ASP A 57 -18.01 6.98 20.38
C ASP A 57 -18.07 5.58 19.75
N GLY A 58 -16.92 4.94 19.55
CA GLY A 58 -16.78 3.63 18.92
C GLY A 58 -16.72 3.65 17.40
N SER A 59 -16.82 4.82 16.75
CA SER A 59 -16.63 4.97 15.31
C SER A 59 -15.15 4.90 14.92
N TRP A 60 -14.88 4.63 13.65
CA TRP A 60 -13.54 4.59 13.09
C TRP A 60 -13.27 5.80 12.22
N LEU A 61 -12.10 6.42 12.41
CA LEU A 61 -11.48 7.33 11.46
C LEU A 61 -10.43 6.53 10.68
N LEU A 62 -10.69 6.31 9.39
CA LEU A 62 -9.81 5.56 8.50
C LEU A 62 -9.19 6.49 7.47
N ALA A 63 -7.89 6.32 7.22
CA ALA A 63 -7.20 7.01 6.16
C ALA A 63 -7.72 6.54 4.80
N GLY A 64 -8.01 7.47 3.88
CA GLY A 64 -8.54 7.12 2.55
C GLY A 64 -7.60 6.24 1.71
N TYR A 65 -6.29 6.30 1.98
CA TYR A 65 -5.27 5.50 1.32
C TYR A 65 -5.04 4.12 1.96
N MET A 66 -5.65 3.83 3.12
CA MET A 66 -5.58 2.52 3.77
C MET A 66 -6.10 1.43 2.83
N GLN A 67 -5.50 0.23 2.86
CA GLN A 67 -5.93 -0.88 2.02
C GLN A 67 -7.35 -1.33 2.40
N ALA A 68 -8.15 -1.67 1.40
CA ALA A 68 -9.54 -2.07 1.62
C ALA A 68 -9.65 -3.36 2.46
N ASP A 69 -8.73 -4.31 2.31
CA ASP A 69 -8.69 -5.53 3.13
C ASP A 69 -8.41 -5.23 4.61
N GLU A 70 -7.46 -4.33 4.89
CA GLU A 70 -7.19 -3.93 6.27
C GLU A 70 -8.40 -3.22 6.91
N MET A 71 -9.12 -2.39 6.14
CA MET A 71 -10.38 -1.81 6.59
C MET A 71 -11.40 -2.91 6.91
N ALA A 72 -11.51 -3.91 6.05
CA ALA A 72 -12.45 -5.01 6.22
C ALA A 72 -12.19 -5.79 7.51
N ASP A 73 -10.92 -6.08 7.80
CA ASP A 73 -10.48 -6.72 9.03
C ASP A 73 -10.82 -5.87 10.27
N VAL A 74 -10.54 -4.56 10.22
CA VAL A 74 -10.80 -3.63 11.34
C VAL A 74 -12.30 -3.46 11.62
N LEU A 75 -13.11 -3.44 10.55
CA LEU A 75 -14.56 -3.30 10.64
C LEU A 75 -15.28 -4.63 10.85
N GLY A 76 -14.61 -5.77 10.65
CA GLY A 76 -15.20 -7.10 10.71
C GLY A 76 -16.24 -7.35 9.61
N ILE A 77 -15.98 -6.86 8.40
CA ILE A 77 -16.85 -7.01 7.23
C ILE A 77 -16.18 -7.85 6.15
N ASP A 78 -16.99 -8.52 5.33
CA ASP A 78 -16.50 -9.24 4.16
C ASP A 78 -16.52 -8.34 2.92
N LEU A 79 -15.45 -8.39 2.13
CA LEU A 79 -15.39 -7.72 0.83
C LEU A 79 -15.66 -8.71 -0.31
N PRO A 80 -16.30 -8.28 -1.42
CA PRO A 80 -16.46 -9.12 -2.60
C PRO A 80 -15.10 -9.50 -3.20
N GLU A 81 -14.94 -10.74 -3.64
CA GLU A 81 -13.69 -11.22 -4.28
C GLU A 81 -13.40 -10.49 -5.61
N ASN A 82 -14.43 -10.14 -6.38
CA ASN A 82 -14.30 -9.41 -7.64
C ASN A 82 -14.68 -7.95 -7.42
N ARG A 83 -13.72 -7.14 -6.99
CA ARG A 83 -13.89 -5.71 -6.72
C ARG A 83 -12.87 -4.89 -7.50
N ASP A 84 -13.30 -3.71 -7.96
CA ASP A 84 -12.46 -2.80 -8.75
C ASP A 84 -11.82 -1.68 -7.89
N TYR A 85 -11.56 -1.96 -6.61
CA TYR A 85 -10.96 -1.01 -5.66
C TYR A 85 -9.99 -1.69 -4.70
N GLU A 86 -8.95 -0.95 -4.32
CA GLU A 86 -7.89 -1.43 -3.42
C GLU A 86 -7.78 -0.63 -2.12
N THR A 87 -8.41 0.55 -2.04
CA THR A 87 -8.29 1.46 -0.89
C THR A 87 -9.63 1.78 -0.27
N VAL A 88 -9.63 2.30 0.97
CA VAL A 88 -10.84 2.81 1.66
C VAL A 88 -11.54 3.88 0.82
N ALA A 89 -10.80 4.82 0.25
CA ALA A 89 -11.38 5.83 -0.64
C ALA A 89 -12.00 5.19 -1.89
N GLY A 90 -11.33 4.20 -2.48
CA GLY A 90 -11.85 3.43 -3.60
C GLY A 90 -13.14 2.70 -3.27
N TYR A 91 -13.19 2.03 -2.11
CA TYR A 91 -14.39 1.38 -1.58
C TYR A 91 -15.55 2.37 -1.46
N VAL A 92 -15.33 3.53 -0.82
CA VAL A 92 -16.36 4.55 -0.64
C VAL A 92 -16.88 5.06 -1.98
N LEU A 93 -15.98 5.38 -2.92
CA LEU A 93 -16.36 5.89 -4.23
C LEU A 93 -17.09 4.85 -5.09
N ALA A 94 -16.70 3.57 -4.99
CA ALA A 94 -17.38 2.47 -5.67
C ALA A 94 -18.83 2.31 -5.21
N HIS A 95 -19.14 2.65 -3.95
CA HIS A 95 -20.49 2.60 -3.40
C HIS A 95 -21.29 3.89 -3.61
N LEU A 96 -20.64 5.05 -3.58
CA LEU A 96 -21.30 6.34 -3.75
C LEU A 96 -21.57 6.69 -5.22
N HIS A 97 -20.77 6.17 -6.17
CA HIS A 97 -20.82 6.50 -7.60
C HIS A 97 -20.68 8.00 -7.92
N HIS A 98 -20.23 8.81 -6.96
CA HIS A 98 -19.89 10.22 -7.14
C HIS A 98 -18.83 10.63 -6.11
N LEU A 99 -18.16 11.76 -6.36
CA LEU A 99 -17.30 12.37 -5.36
C LEU A 99 -18.15 12.97 -4.23
N PRO A 100 -17.91 12.60 -2.96
CA PRO A 100 -18.62 13.20 -1.84
C PRO A 100 -18.24 14.68 -1.70
N THR A 101 -19.19 15.49 -1.22
CA THR A 101 -18.94 16.89 -0.85
C THR A 101 -18.68 16.98 0.65
N THR A 102 -17.75 17.85 1.02
CA THR A 102 -17.35 18.08 2.42
C THR A 102 -18.24 19.12 3.09
#